data_AF-A0A3L8C941-F1
#
_entry.id   AF-A0A3L8C941-F1
#
_cell.length_a   1.000
_cell.length_b   1.000
_cell.length_c   1.000
_cell.angle_alpha   90.00
_cell.angle_beta   90.00
_cell.angle_gamma   90.00
#
_symmetry.space_group_name_H-M   'P 1'
#
loop_
_entity.id
_entity.type
_entity.pdbx_description
1 polymer ?
#
loop_
_entity_poly.entity_id
_entity_poly.type
_entity_poly.pdbx_seq_one_letter_code
_entity_poly.pdbx_strand_id
1 'polypeptide(L)'
;MMAPEQQKHVAMLAWFSDSYQQSFSVDTHCLQLSREKPLSQDNLFHSMLGLLEVDSTVYNPELDMFAGCRRAVIDGVLAKK
;
A
#
# COMPACT_ATOMS: atom_id res chain seq x y z
N MET A 1 -5.18 -28.96 13.02
CA MET A 1 -3.91 -28.97 12.26
C MET A 1 -3.68 -27.58 11.70
N MET A 2 -2.44 -27.08 11.73
CA MET A 2 -2.06 -25.79 11.14
C MET A 2 -1.22 -26.04 9.89
N ALA A 3 -1.45 -25.29 8.81
CA ALA A 3 -0.70 -25.47 7.57
C ALA A 3 0.78 -25.09 7.77
N PRO A 4 1.74 -25.82 7.17
CA PRO A 4 3.16 -25.49 7.15
C PRO A 4 3.44 -24.09 6.57
N GLU A 5 4.57 -23.49 6.93
CA GLU A 5 4.97 -22.17 6.44
C GLU A 5 5.08 -22.12 4.91
N GLN A 6 5.59 -23.18 4.29
CA GLN A 6 5.74 -23.31 2.84
C GLN A 6 4.41 -23.25 2.08
N GLN A 7 3.28 -23.50 2.75
CA GLN A 7 1.95 -23.40 2.16
C GLN A 7 1.28 -22.02 2.38
N LYS A 8 1.86 -21.17 3.23
CA LYS A 8 1.28 -19.87 3.62
C LYS A 8 2.14 -18.68 3.21
N HIS A 9 3.45 -18.86 3.07
CA HIS A 9 4.38 -17.81 2.67
C HIS A 9 4.39 -17.70 1.13
N VAL A 10 3.71 -16.68 0.61
CA VAL A 10 3.56 -16.44 -0.83
C VAL A 10 4.29 -15.17 -1.25
N ALA A 11 4.74 -15.13 -2.50
CA ALA A 11 5.37 -13.95 -3.06
C ALA A 11 4.33 -12.87 -3.42
N MET A 12 4.70 -11.62 -3.25
CA MET A 12 3.97 -10.45 -3.72
C MET A 12 4.95 -9.47 -4.38
N LEU A 13 4.55 -8.88 -5.50
CA LEU A 13 5.30 -7.86 -6.21
C LEU A 13 4.37 -6.68 -6.51
N ALA A 14 4.88 -5.47 -6.29
CA ALA A 14 4.22 -4.24 -6.68
C ALA A 14 5.18 -3.40 -7.53
N TRP A 15 4.68 -2.89 -8.65
CA TRP A 15 5.42 -2.02 -9.56
C TRP A 15 4.57 -0.78 -9.86
N PHE A 16 5.20 0.39 -9.85
CA PHE A 16 4.54 1.67 -10.06
C PHE A 16 5.30 2.44 -11.15
N SER A 17 4.61 2.86 -12.20
CA SER A 17 5.20 3.74 -13.21
C SER A 17 5.59 5.09 -12.61
N ASP A 18 6.53 5.80 -13.24
CA ASP A 18 6.93 7.14 -12.80
C ASP A 18 5.75 8.12 -12.76
N SER A 19 4.87 8.04 -13.75
CA SER A 19 3.65 8.86 -13.82
C SER A 19 2.68 8.58 -12.68
N TYR A 20 2.56 7.32 -12.25
CA TYR A 20 1.69 6.94 -11.15
C TYR A 20 2.27 7.40 -9.81
N GLN A 21 3.59 7.22 -9.61
CA GLN A 21 4.29 7.72 -8.43
C GLN A 21 4.11 9.24 -8.26
N GLN A 22 4.12 10.00 -9.36
CA GLN A 22 3.89 11.45 -9.35
C GLN A 22 2.43 11.81 -9.08
N SER A 23 1.48 11.15 -9.74
CA SER A 23 0.05 11.50 -9.65
C SER A 23 -0.56 11.11 -8.30
N PHE A 24 -0.15 9.97 -7.75
CA PHE A 24 -0.68 9.39 -6.51
C PHE A 24 0.29 9.47 -5.35
N SER A 25 1.41 10.20 -5.53
CA SER A 25 2.37 10.53 -4.48
C SER A 25 2.92 9.31 -3.73
N VAL A 26 3.13 8.20 -4.45
CA VAL A 26 3.69 6.95 -3.90
C VAL A 26 5.21 7.08 -3.81
N ASP A 27 5.74 6.99 -2.59
CA ASP A 27 7.18 7.01 -2.33
C ASP A 27 7.74 5.57 -2.38
N THR A 28 8.28 5.18 -3.53
CA THR A 28 8.85 3.84 -3.73
C THR A 28 10.09 3.58 -2.88
N HIS A 29 10.84 4.63 -2.49
CA HIS A 29 11.96 4.48 -1.57
C HIS A 29 11.48 4.11 -0.17
N CYS A 30 10.43 4.79 0.32
CA CYS A 30 9.75 4.42 1.57
C CYS A 30 9.24 2.98 1.53
N LEU A 31 8.63 2.54 0.43
CA LEU A 31 8.13 1.17 0.29
C LEU A 31 9.24 0.13 0.40
N GLN A 32 10.42 0.38 -0.20
CA GLN A 32 11.57 -0.53 -0.08
C GLN A 32 12.03 -0.68 1.38
N LEU A 33 12.00 0.40 2.18
CA LEU A 33 12.36 0.33 3.60
C LEU A 33 11.36 -0.48 4.44
N SER A 34 10.13 -0.63 3.96
CA SER A 34 9.08 -1.43 4.62
C SER A 34 8.89 -2.85 4.05
N ARG A 35 9.71 -3.27 3.08
CA ARG A 35 9.48 -4.52 2.32
C ARG A 35 9.41 -5.78 3.18
N GLU A 36 10.13 -5.81 4.28
CA GLU A 36 10.20 -6.96 5.21
C GLU A 36 9.12 -6.91 6.30
N LYS A 37 8.19 -5.94 6.26
CA LYS A 37 7.07 -5.91 7.22
C LYS A 37 6.17 -7.13 7.01
N PRO A 38 5.73 -7.81 8.08
CA PRO A 38 4.76 -8.89 7.96
C PRO A 38 3.45 -8.39 7.36
N LEU A 39 2.97 -9.06 6.32
CA LEU A 39 1.73 -8.77 5.62
C LEU A 39 0.98 -10.08 5.32
N SER A 40 -0.32 -9.98 5.07
CA SER A 40 -1.18 -11.08 4.63
C SER A 40 -2.01 -10.67 3.40
N GLN A 41 -2.81 -11.59 2.88
CA GLN A 41 -3.78 -11.27 1.83
C GLN A 41 -4.91 -10.34 2.33
N ASP A 42 -5.12 -10.21 3.63
CA ASP A 42 -6.11 -9.29 4.21
C ASP A 42 -5.78 -7.84 3.86
N ASN A 43 -4.51 -7.54 3.63
CA ASN A 43 -4.05 -6.20 3.25
C ASN A 43 -4.42 -5.81 1.80
N LEU A 44 -4.63 -6.78 0.90
CA LEU A 44 -4.75 -6.51 -0.53
C LEU A 44 -5.97 -5.65 -0.85
N PHE A 45 -7.11 -5.94 -0.23
CA PHE A 45 -8.37 -5.24 -0.49
C PHE A 45 -8.26 -3.74 -0.17
N HIS A 46 -7.84 -3.41 1.05
CA HIS A 46 -7.72 -2.02 1.49
C HIS A 46 -6.62 -1.28 0.73
N SER A 47 -5.53 -1.98 0.38
CA SER A 47 -4.46 -1.40 -0.44
C SER A 47 -4.93 -0.99 -1.83
N MET A 48 -5.80 -1.78 -2.47
CA MET A 48 -6.37 -1.43 -3.77
C MET A 48 -7.30 -0.22 -3.68
N LEU A 49 -8.14 -0.14 -2.64
CA LEU A 49 -8.99 1.04 -2.41
C LEU A 49 -8.14 2.30 -2.23
N GLY A 50 -7.07 2.21 -1.43
CA GLY A 50 -6.18 3.33 -1.18
C GLY A 50 -5.38 3.78 -2.43
N LEU A 51 -4.87 2.83 -3.21
CA LEU A 51 -4.16 3.13 -4.47
C LEU A 51 -5.06 3.76 -5.54
N LEU A 52 -6.35 3.45 -5.51
CA LEU A 52 -7.33 3.98 -6.45
C LEU A 52 -8.10 5.19 -5.90
N GLU A 53 -7.70 5.71 -4.73
CA GLU A 53 -8.33 6.85 -4.04
C GLU A 53 -9.85 6.70 -3.89
N VAL A 54 -10.32 5.47 -3.62
CA VAL A 54 -11.75 5.18 -3.45
C VAL A 54 -12.19 5.60 -2.06
N ASP A 55 -13.09 6.59 -1.99
CA ASP A 55 -13.77 6.96 -0.75
C ASP A 55 -14.81 5.89 -0.37
N SER A 56 -14.59 5.23 0.76
CA SER A 56 -15.42 4.12 1.21
C SER A 56 -15.36 3.94 2.72
N THR A 57 -16.52 3.71 3.34
CA THR A 57 -16.64 3.48 4.79
C THR A 57 -15.99 2.18 5.26
N VAL A 58 -15.71 1.25 4.35
CA VAL A 58 -15.02 -0.01 4.66
C VAL A 58 -13.50 0.07 4.48
N TYR A 59 -12.96 1.21 4.04
CA TYR A 59 -11.51 1.38 3.96
C TYR A 59 -10.89 1.42 5.36
N ASN A 60 -9.82 0.63 5.57
CA ASN A 60 -9.04 0.62 6.79
C ASN A 60 -7.58 0.91 6.44
N PRO A 61 -7.04 2.09 6.79
CA PRO A 61 -5.67 2.47 6.46
C PRO A 61 -4.61 1.61 7.17
N GLU A 62 -4.94 0.93 8.27
CA GLU A 62 -4.01 0.00 8.93
C GLU A 62 -3.77 -1.28 8.12
N LEU A 63 -4.71 -1.63 7.24
CA LEU A 63 -4.60 -2.77 6.32
C LEU A 63 -4.08 -2.36 4.94
N ASP A 64 -3.88 -1.08 4.67
CA ASP A 64 -3.29 -0.60 3.43
C ASP A 64 -1.76 -0.63 3.50
N MET A 65 -1.16 -1.52 2.70
CA MET A 65 0.30 -1.74 2.64
C MET A 65 1.07 -0.49 2.22
N PHE A 66 0.40 0.45 1.53
CA PHE A 66 1.01 1.62 0.93
C PHE A 66 0.70 2.91 1.69
N ALA A 67 -0.28 2.91 2.60
CA ALA A 67 -0.76 4.13 3.27
C ALA A 67 0.36 4.95 3.93
N GLY A 68 1.30 4.30 4.62
CA GLY A 68 2.43 4.97 5.27
C GLY A 68 3.48 5.57 4.31
N CYS A 69 3.42 5.21 3.03
CA CYS A 69 4.35 5.67 1.99
C CYS A 69 3.65 6.46 0.88
N ARG A 70 2.37 6.82 1.04
CA ARG A 70 1.71 7.83 0.22
C ARG A 70 1.70 9.15 0.98
N ARG A 71 2.04 10.25 0.31
CA ARG A 71 1.83 11.58 0.90
C ARG A 71 0.36 11.94 0.78
N ALA A 72 -0.20 12.54 1.83
CA ALA A 72 -1.53 13.14 1.73
C ALA A 72 -1.49 14.22 0.64
N VAL A 73 -2.29 14.03 -0.41
CA VAL A 73 -2.60 15.08 -1.36
C VAL A 73 -3.79 15.83 -0.77
N ILE A 74 -3.57 17.07 -0.31
CA ILE A 74 -4.66 17.94 0.14
C ILE A 74 -4.93 18.90 -1.02
N ASP A 75 -6.15 18.86 -1.57
CA ASP A 75 -6.62 19.73 -2.65
C ASP A 75 -5.69 19.79 -3.89
N GLY A 76 -5.17 18.64 -4.32
CA GLY A 76 -4.27 18.54 -5.47
C GLY A 76 -2.86 19.11 -5.25
N VAL A 77 -2.54 19.52 -4.02
CA VAL A 77 -1.23 20.00 -3.62
C VAL A 77 -0.63 18.98 -2.64
N LEU A 78 0.63 18.59 -2.89
CA LEU A 78 1.40 17.78 -1.96
C LEU A 78 1.47 18.49 -0.60
N ALA A 79 0.83 17.93 0.43
CA ALA A 79 0.93 18.45 1.77
C ALA A 79 2.41 18.43 2.19
N LYS A 80 2.98 19.61 2.43
CA LYS A 80 4.34 19.73 2.96
C LYS A 80 4.33 19.30 4.43
N LYS A 81 5.22 18.38 4.76
CA LYS A 81 5.49 17.95 6.12
C LYS A 81 6.26 19.03 6.88
#